data_AF-A0A8I6RHA0-F1
#
_entry.id   AF-A0A8I6RHA0-F1
#
_cell.length_a   1.000
_cell.length_b   1.000
_cell.length_c   1.000
_cell.angle_alpha   90.00
_cell.angle_beta   90.00
_cell.angle_gamma   90.00
#
_symmetry.space_group_name_H-M   'P 1'
#
loop_
_entity.id
_entity.type
_entity.pdbx_description
1 polymer ?
#
loop_
_entity_poly.entity_id
_entity_poly.type
_entity_poly.pdbx_seq_one_letter_code
_entity_poly.pdbx_strand_id
1 'polypeptide(L)'
;MSLANAEDPDTRRKAMYKQRSESPRFRDLLRERCHRRIKASRVALLEQFRNINNTVEVHSALSSIIHQEASVLREEIYVEEMETEEDKSITTPQNEVYLQEILREYENVLEEEETMFSKDWDEQVICPLCEKCVLKQRADGSVVCVKCSSHYPRVPTLHHLRNLLNSSLEAHERNCKDLSQFALINDRYTNGLFLICQTCQFFFQTL
;
A
#
# COMPACT_ATOMS: atom_id res chain seq x y z
N MET A 1 -100.26 -7.95 12.08
CA MET A 1 -99.20 -8.48 11.20
C MET A 1 -98.70 -7.32 10.37
N SER A 2 -97.44 -6.90 10.35
CA SER A 2 -96.21 -7.41 10.94
C SER A 2 -95.24 -6.25 11.12
N LEU A 3 -94.72 -6.16 12.34
CA LEU A 3 -93.33 -5.87 12.74
C LEU A 3 -92.55 -4.84 11.91
N ALA A 4 -92.43 -3.65 12.51
CA ALA A 4 -91.34 -2.73 12.27
C ALA A 4 -90.00 -3.46 12.42
N ASN A 5 -89.23 -3.56 11.32
CA ASN A 5 -87.81 -3.86 11.41
C ASN A 5 -87.11 -2.62 12.00
N ALA A 6 -86.96 -2.63 13.32
CA ALA A 6 -86.04 -1.76 14.00
C ALA A 6 -84.63 -2.10 13.50
N GLU A 7 -84.05 -1.22 12.68
CA GLU A 7 -82.62 -1.27 12.40
C GLU A 7 -81.89 -1.19 13.74
N ASP A 8 -81.15 -2.24 14.06
CA ASP A 8 -80.40 -2.35 15.30
C ASP A 8 -79.43 -1.15 15.39
N PRO A 9 -79.55 -0.30 16.44
CA PRO A 9 -78.75 0.92 16.57
C PRO A 9 -77.25 0.63 16.62
N ASP A 10 -76.86 -0.60 16.96
CA ASP A 10 -75.47 -1.04 16.96
C ASP A 10 -74.92 -1.24 15.53
N THR A 11 -75.74 -1.67 14.58
CA THR A 11 -75.34 -1.82 13.17
C THR A 11 -75.10 -0.46 12.51
N ARG A 12 -75.95 0.54 12.82
CA ARG A 12 -75.80 1.92 12.34
C ARG A 12 -74.59 2.63 12.97
N ARG A 13 -74.30 2.39 14.25
CA ARG A 13 -73.06 2.86 14.91
C ARG A 13 -71.82 2.24 14.27
N LYS A 14 -71.80 0.92 14.04
CA LYS A 14 -70.68 0.21 13.41
C LYS A 14 -70.40 0.70 11.97
N ALA A 15 -71.44 1.03 11.20
CA ALA A 15 -71.29 1.62 9.86
C ALA A 15 -70.66 3.02 9.89
N MET A 16 -71.01 3.87 10.86
CA MET A 16 -70.40 5.20 11.02
C MET A 16 -68.93 5.14 11.47
N TYR A 17 -68.54 4.13 12.25
CA TYR A 17 -67.13 3.93 12.60
C TYR A 17 -66.30 3.41 11.41
N LYS A 18 -66.87 2.60 10.51
CA LYS A 18 -66.21 2.16 9.27
C LYS A 18 -66.06 3.28 8.23
N GLN A 19 -66.97 4.25 8.17
CA GLN A 19 -66.82 5.43 7.29
C GLN A 19 -65.82 6.47 7.82
N ARG A 20 -65.57 6.53 9.14
CA ARG A 20 -64.59 7.46 9.74
C ARG A 20 -63.14 6.97 9.66
N SER A 21 -62.90 5.74 9.23
CA SER A 21 -61.55 5.17 9.06
C SER A 21 -60.89 5.48 7.71
N GLU A 22 -61.59 6.11 6.76
CA GLU A 22 -61.02 6.47 5.45
C GLU A 22 -60.31 7.82 5.43
N SER A 23 -60.51 8.68 6.44
CA SER A 23 -59.73 9.91 6.57
C SER A 23 -58.49 9.66 7.42
N PRO A 24 -57.27 9.94 6.90
CA PRO A 24 -56.05 9.80 7.67
C PRO A 24 -56.18 10.59 8.97
N ARG A 25 -55.83 10.00 10.11
CA ARG A 25 -55.91 10.73 11.38
C ARG A 25 -54.99 11.94 11.27
N PHE A 26 -55.34 13.04 11.91
CA PHE A 26 -54.55 14.29 11.86
C PHE A 26 -53.05 14.06 12.17
N ARG A 27 -52.73 13.10 13.04
CA ARG A 27 -51.36 12.66 13.34
C ARG A 27 -50.65 12.03 12.14
N ASP A 28 -51.37 11.26 11.31
CA ASP A 28 -50.84 10.62 10.11
C ASP A 28 -50.57 11.68 9.03
N LEU A 29 -51.46 12.67 8.88
CA LEU A 29 -51.23 13.82 8.00
C LEU A 29 -50.01 14.65 8.42
N LEU A 30 -49.82 14.86 9.72
CA LEU A 30 -48.64 15.56 10.26
C LEU A 30 -47.35 14.77 10.02
N ARG A 31 -47.38 13.45 10.27
CA ARG A 31 -46.25 12.56 10.02
C ARG A 31 -45.89 12.55 8.53
N GLU A 32 -46.88 12.48 7.65
CA GLU A 32 -46.67 12.48 6.21
C GLU A 32 -46.16 13.84 5.70
N ARG A 33 -46.69 14.96 6.19
CA ARG A 33 -46.16 16.29 5.89
C ARG A 33 -44.73 16.47 6.37
N CYS A 34 -44.41 15.95 7.56
CA CYS A 34 -43.04 15.98 8.07
C CYS A 34 -42.09 15.16 7.19
N HIS A 35 -42.46 13.92 6.83
CA HIS A 35 -41.68 13.09 5.92
C HIS A 35 -41.50 13.74 4.55
N ARG A 36 -42.54 14.31 3.96
CA ARG A 36 -42.45 15.03 2.69
C ARG A 36 -41.52 16.23 2.79
N ARG A 37 -41.59 17.00 3.88
CA ARG A 37 -40.73 18.17 4.12
C ARG A 37 -39.27 17.77 4.31
N ILE A 38 -38.98 16.70 5.06
CA ILE A 38 -37.62 16.16 5.20
C ILE A 38 -37.11 15.65 3.86
N LYS A 39 -37.93 14.90 3.11
CA LYS A 39 -37.56 14.39 1.79
C LYS A 39 -37.27 15.53 0.80
N ALA A 40 -38.13 16.55 0.76
CA ALA A 40 -37.93 17.74 -0.06
C ALA A 40 -36.66 18.52 0.33
N SER A 41 -36.38 18.67 1.63
CA SER A 41 -35.16 19.30 2.12
C SER A 41 -33.90 18.53 1.73
N ARG A 42 -33.91 17.19 1.86
CA ARG A 42 -32.79 16.35 1.43
C ARG A 42 -32.58 16.38 -0.08
N VAL A 43 -33.66 16.34 -0.87
CA VAL A 43 -33.58 16.44 -2.33
C VAL A 43 -33.05 17.81 -2.75
N ALA A 44 -33.54 18.91 -2.17
CA ALA A 44 -33.06 20.25 -2.47
C ALA A 44 -31.57 20.44 -2.12
N LEU A 45 -31.11 19.91 -0.98
CA LEU A 45 -29.68 19.92 -0.63
C LEU A 45 -28.86 19.10 -1.64
N LEU A 46 -29.31 17.89 -1.99
CA LEU A 46 -28.61 17.05 -2.96
C LEU A 46 -28.61 17.65 -4.37
N GLU A 47 -29.67 18.35 -4.77
CA GLU A 47 -29.73 19.09 -6.03
C GLU A 47 -28.84 20.32 -6.00
N GLN A 48 -28.73 21.03 -4.87
CA GLN A 48 -27.73 22.08 -4.69
C GLN A 48 -26.32 21.53 -4.88
N PHE A 49 -25.99 20.40 -4.26
CA PHE A 49 -24.68 19.75 -4.42
C PHE A 49 -24.44 19.18 -5.83
N ARG A 50 -25.48 18.68 -6.51
CA ARG A 50 -25.38 18.15 -7.88
C ARG A 50 -25.33 19.25 -8.96
N ASN A 51 -25.90 20.41 -8.68
CA ASN A 51 -25.87 21.58 -9.57
C ASN A 51 -24.65 22.49 -9.32
N ILE A 52 -23.71 22.10 -8.44
CA ILE A 52 -22.40 22.77 -8.35
C ILE A 52 -21.57 22.38 -9.58
N ASN A 53 -21.90 22.96 -10.73
CA ASN A 53 -21.15 22.82 -11.98
C ASN A 53 -19.92 23.74 -12.04
N ASN A 54 -19.70 24.54 -10.99
CA ASN A 54 -18.57 25.44 -10.89
C ASN A 54 -17.48 24.76 -10.05
N THR A 55 -16.53 24.11 -10.72
CA THR A 55 -15.40 23.40 -10.09
C THR A 55 -14.65 24.28 -9.09
N VAL A 56 -14.68 25.60 -9.27
CA VAL A 56 -14.11 26.62 -8.38
C VAL A 56 -14.84 26.69 -7.03
N GLU A 57 -16.17 26.58 -7.00
CA GLU A 57 -16.96 26.63 -5.76
C GLU A 57 -16.83 25.32 -4.98
N VAL A 58 -16.78 24.17 -5.68
CA VAL A 58 -16.47 22.88 -5.06
C VAL A 58 -15.07 22.90 -4.46
N HIS A 59 -14.08 23.37 -5.22
CA HIS A 59 -12.69 23.46 -4.76
C HIS A 59 -12.54 24.44 -3.59
N SER A 60 -13.24 25.58 -3.62
CA SER A 60 -13.28 26.54 -2.52
C SER A 60 -13.91 25.95 -1.27
N ALA A 61 -15.04 25.24 -1.39
CA ALA A 61 -15.70 24.59 -0.27
C ALA A 61 -14.83 23.47 0.33
N LEU A 62 -14.24 22.61 -0.51
CA LEU A 62 -13.34 21.56 -0.05
C LEU A 62 -12.07 22.13 0.59
N SER A 63 -11.48 23.18 0.00
CA SER A 63 -10.32 23.86 0.56
C SER A 63 -10.65 24.51 1.91
N SER A 64 -11.82 25.13 2.04
CA SER A 64 -12.29 25.70 3.32
C SER A 64 -12.47 24.62 4.38
N ILE A 65 -13.05 23.47 4.03
CA ILE A 65 -13.20 22.33 4.95
C ILE A 65 -11.82 21.82 5.39
N ILE A 66 -10.91 21.58 4.44
CA ILE A 66 -9.55 21.12 4.75
C ILE A 66 -8.80 22.13 5.62
N HIS A 67 -8.93 23.42 5.36
CA HIS A 67 -8.30 24.46 6.18
C HIS A 67 -8.88 24.51 7.59
N GLN A 68 -10.18 24.30 7.74
CA GLN A 68 -10.86 24.27 9.03
C GLN A 68 -10.50 23.01 9.85
N GLU A 69 -10.46 21.84 9.21
CA GLU A 69 -9.98 20.61 9.86
C GLU A 69 -8.50 20.73 10.26
N ALA A 70 -7.67 21.32 9.41
CA ALA A 70 -6.26 21.56 9.72
C ALA A 70 -6.06 22.63 10.81
N SER A 71 -6.99 23.59 10.97
CA SER A 71 -6.93 24.54 12.09
C SER A 71 -7.36 23.89 13.40
N VAL A 72 -8.40 23.06 13.38
CA VAL A 72 -8.82 22.29 14.56
C VAL A 72 -7.71 21.35 15.02
N LEU A 73 -7.09 20.60 14.09
CA LEU A 73 -5.93 19.74 14.42
C LEU A 73 -4.75 20.55 14.98
N ARG A 74 -4.48 21.75 14.44
CA ARG A 74 -3.44 22.63 15.00
C ARG A 74 -3.80 23.16 16.36
N GLU A 75 -5.06 23.50 16.62
CA GLU A 75 -5.54 23.94 17.92
C GLU A 75 -5.53 22.77 18.92
N GLU A 76 -5.87 21.56 18.52
CA GLU A 76 -5.73 20.35 19.34
C GLU A 76 -4.26 20.07 19.68
N ILE A 77 -3.34 20.18 18.72
CA ILE A 77 -1.88 20.11 18.97
C ILE A 77 -1.43 21.25 19.90
N TYR A 78 -1.92 22.48 19.69
CA TYR A 78 -1.57 23.63 20.55
C TYR A 78 -2.14 23.50 21.96
N VAL A 79 -3.32 22.90 22.13
CA VAL A 79 -3.94 22.64 23.43
C VAL A 79 -3.24 21.48 24.13
N GLU A 80 -2.81 20.46 23.39
CA GLU A 80 -1.97 19.36 23.92
C GLU A 80 -0.59 19.90 24.34
N GLU A 81 0.03 20.80 23.56
CA GLU A 81 1.25 21.51 23.93
C GLU A 81 1.05 22.48 25.11
N MET A 82 -0.10 23.15 25.21
CA MET A 82 -0.41 24.07 26.34
C MET A 82 -0.84 23.34 27.62
N GLU A 83 -1.44 22.15 27.55
CA GLU A 83 -1.70 21.31 28.73
C GLU A 83 -0.42 20.61 29.23
N THR A 84 0.66 20.59 28.44
CA THR A 84 2.01 20.20 28.88
C THR A 84 2.85 21.34 29.46
N GLU A 85 2.27 22.52 29.70
CA GLU A 85 2.97 23.69 30.27
C GLU A 85 3.34 23.56 31.75
N GLU A 86 2.99 22.46 32.42
CA GLU A 86 3.58 22.09 33.73
C GLU A 86 4.90 21.32 33.62
N ASP A 87 5.37 20.94 32.41
CA ASP A 87 6.64 20.23 32.20
C ASP A 87 7.69 21.05 31.42
N LYS A 88 7.69 22.38 31.61
CA LYS A 88 8.79 23.29 31.20
C LYS A 88 10.06 23.13 32.06
N SER A 89 10.47 21.90 32.36
CA SER A 89 11.80 21.56 32.87
C SER A 89 12.67 20.81 31.85
N ILE A 90 12.14 20.52 30.66
CA ILE A 90 12.82 19.73 29.61
C ILE A 90 13.70 20.64 28.75
N THR A 91 14.64 21.32 29.39
CA THR A 91 15.85 21.85 28.74
C THR A 91 17.05 21.56 29.64
N THR A 92 17.15 20.31 30.08
CA THR A 92 18.32 19.82 30.81
C THR A 92 19.27 19.14 29.83
N PRO A 93 20.60 19.34 29.97
CA PRO A 93 21.62 18.65 29.17
C PRO A 93 21.55 17.11 29.26
N GLN A 94 20.82 16.59 30.25
CA GLN A 94 20.47 15.17 30.37
C GLN A 94 19.66 14.64 29.18
N ASN A 95 18.78 15.44 28.58
CA ASN A 95 17.93 14.99 27.48
C ASN A 95 18.68 14.92 26.15
N GLU A 96 19.67 15.78 25.93
CA GLU A 96 20.55 15.71 24.76
C GLU A 96 21.43 14.45 24.82
N VAL A 97 21.97 14.14 26.00
CA VAL A 97 22.75 12.90 26.22
C VAL A 97 21.88 11.66 25.98
N TYR A 98 20.64 11.66 26.49
CA TYR A 98 19.70 10.56 26.28
C TYR A 98 19.33 10.38 24.80
N LEU A 99 19.08 11.48 24.08
CA LEU A 99 18.80 11.42 22.64
C LEU A 99 20.00 10.92 21.84
N GLN A 100 21.21 11.33 22.22
CA GLN A 100 22.45 10.87 21.59
C GLN A 100 22.71 9.38 21.85
N GLU A 101 22.36 8.88 23.04
CA GLU A 101 22.42 7.46 23.37
C GLU A 101 21.41 6.65 22.56
N ILE A 102 20.18 7.14 22.38
CA ILE A 102 19.17 6.52 21.50
C ILE A 102 19.66 6.45 20.05
N LEU A 103 20.22 7.54 19.52
CA LEU A 103 20.72 7.57 18.14
C LEU A 103 21.86 6.57 17.94
N ARG A 104 22.76 6.46 18.91
CA ARG A 104 23.88 5.50 18.86
C ARG A 104 23.40 4.05 18.90
N GLU A 105 22.45 3.73 19.78
CA GLU A 105 21.87 2.38 19.83
C GLU A 105 21.16 2.04 18.51
N TYR A 106 20.48 3.01 17.90
CA TYR A 106 19.86 2.83 16.59
C TYR A 106 20.89 2.57 15.48
N GLU A 107 21.99 3.32 15.45
CA GLU A 107 23.11 3.07 14.53
C GLU A 107 23.71 1.67 14.73
N ASN A 108 23.93 1.24 15.98
CA ASN A 108 24.43 -0.10 16.29
C ASN A 108 23.49 -1.18 15.77
N VAL A 109 22.17 -1.06 16.00
CA VAL A 109 21.18 -2.02 15.50
C VAL A 109 21.20 -2.09 13.97
N LEU A 110 21.32 -0.95 13.29
CA LEU A 110 21.42 -0.94 11.82
C LEU A 110 22.69 -1.62 11.31
N GLU A 111 23.84 -1.37 11.94
CA GLU A 111 25.10 -2.05 11.59
C GLU A 111 25.02 -3.56 11.86
N GLU A 112 24.40 -3.97 12.98
CA GLU A 112 24.18 -5.38 13.29
C GLU A 112 23.26 -6.06 12.28
N GLU A 113 22.15 -5.42 11.90
CA GLU A 113 21.27 -5.91 10.84
C GLU A 113 21.99 -6.00 9.49
N GLU A 114 22.72 -4.96 9.09
CA GLU A 114 23.48 -4.96 7.83
C GLU A 114 24.54 -6.06 7.81
N THR A 115 25.27 -6.27 8.91
CA THR A 115 26.26 -7.35 9.00
C THR A 115 25.64 -8.74 9.03
N MET A 116 24.43 -8.89 9.59
CA MET A 116 23.68 -10.14 9.56
C MET A 116 23.18 -10.46 8.15
N PHE A 117 22.57 -9.49 7.46
CA PHE A 117 22.12 -9.69 6.09
C PHE A 117 23.30 -9.90 5.14
N SER A 118 24.34 -9.06 5.17
CA SER A 118 25.48 -9.15 4.24
C SER A 118 26.18 -10.50 4.27
N LYS A 119 26.41 -11.08 5.45
CA LYS A 119 27.06 -12.40 5.59
C LYS A 119 26.30 -13.51 4.87
N ASP A 120 24.97 -13.53 5.00
CA ASP A 120 24.15 -14.57 4.38
C ASP A 120 24.09 -14.43 2.85
N TRP A 121 24.22 -13.20 2.32
CA TRP A 121 24.19 -12.91 0.89
C TRP A 121 25.57 -12.96 0.20
N ASP A 122 26.67 -12.79 0.94
CA ASP A 122 28.02 -12.77 0.38
C ASP A 122 28.49 -14.13 -0.15
N GLU A 123 27.95 -15.21 0.41
CA GLU A 123 28.23 -16.57 -0.07
C GLU A 123 27.33 -16.99 -1.25
N GLN A 124 26.32 -16.19 -1.56
CA GLN A 124 25.32 -16.50 -2.58
C GLN A 124 25.72 -15.92 -3.94
N VAL A 125 25.38 -16.66 -5.00
CA VAL A 125 25.59 -16.23 -6.39
C VAL A 125 24.27 -16.32 -7.13
N ILE A 126 23.80 -15.19 -7.65
CA ILE A 126 22.59 -15.13 -8.46
C ILE A 126 22.90 -15.69 -9.85
N CYS A 127 21.97 -16.44 -10.42
CA CYS A 127 22.08 -17.00 -11.76
C CYS A 127 22.23 -15.88 -12.81
N PRO A 128 23.37 -15.79 -13.53
CA PRO A 128 23.63 -14.71 -14.48
C PRO A 128 22.80 -14.82 -15.78
N LEU A 129 22.03 -15.90 -15.96
CA LEU A 129 21.22 -16.11 -17.16
C LEU A 129 19.76 -15.70 -16.96
N CYS A 130 19.21 -15.94 -15.77
CA CYS A 130 17.80 -15.69 -15.50
C CYS A 130 17.57 -14.62 -14.44
N GLU A 131 18.59 -14.26 -13.66
CA GLU A 131 18.57 -13.22 -12.63
C GLU A 131 17.47 -13.41 -11.56
N LYS A 132 16.93 -14.63 -11.45
CA LYS A 132 15.74 -14.95 -10.64
C LYS A 132 16.01 -15.94 -9.51
N CYS A 133 17.23 -16.47 -9.39
CA CYS A 133 17.53 -17.54 -8.44
C CYS A 133 18.98 -17.56 -8.02
N VAL A 134 19.21 -17.97 -6.77
CA VAL A 134 20.54 -18.29 -6.25
C VAL A 134 20.97 -19.67 -6.75
N LEU A 135 22.17 -19.74 -7.31
CA LEU A 135 22.76 -20.97 -7.82
C LEU A 135 23.03 -21.97 -6.70
N LYS A 136 22.90 -23.27 -7.01
CA LYS A 136 23.20 -24.36 -6.09
C LYS A 136 24.36 -25.18 -6.63
N GLN A 137 25.38 -25.38 -5.81
CA GLN A 137 26.49 -26.29 -6.09
C GLN A 137 26.15 -27.68 -5.55
N ARG A 138 26.28 -28.70 -6.39
CA ARG A 138 26.13 -30.11 -6.01
C ARG A 138 27.46 -30.65 -5.47
N ALA A 139 27.39 -31.79 -4.77
CA ALA A 139 28.56 -32.45 -4.20
C ALA A 139 29.62 -32.87 -5.24
N ASP A 140 29.24 -33.02 -6.51
CA ASP A 140 30.14 -33.32 -7.63
C ASP A 140 30.82 -32.07 -8.24
N GLY A 141 30.63 -30.90 -7.63
CA GLY A 141 31.16 -29.62 -8.09
C GLY A 141 30.35 -28.97 -9.23
N SER A 142 29.28 -29.61 -9.72
CA SER A 142 28.42 -29.02 -10.74
C SER A 142 27.53 -27.93 -10.13
N VAL A 143 27.31 -26.86 -10.89
CA VAL A 143 26.45 -25.74 -10.45
C VAL A 143 25.19 -25.71 -11.31
N VAL A 144 24.04 -25.57 -10.65
CA VAL A 144 22.74 -25.59 -11.31
C VAL A 144 21.86 -24.42 -10.88
N CYS A 145 21.07 -23.90 -11.82
CA CYS A 145 19.98 -23.00 -11.51
C CYS A 145 18.65 -23.76 -11.51
N VAL A 146 17.92 -23.73 -10.40
CA VAL A 146 16.62 -24.44 -10.30
C VAL A 146 15.49 -23.73 -11.05
N LYS A 147 15.62 -22.43 -11.37
CA LYS A 147 14.57 -21.66 -12.06
C LYS A 147 14.62 -21.79 -13.58
N CYS A 148 15.81 -21.63 -14.18
CA CYS A 148 15.96 -21.77 -15.63
C CYS A 148 16.56 -23.12 -16.07
N SER A 149 16.79 -24.03 -15.11
CA SER A 149 17.31 -25.38 -15.36
C SER A 149 18.67 -25.40 -16.08
N SER A 150 19.47 -24.33 -15.96
CA SER A 150 20.81 -24.26 -16.55
C SER A 150 21.82 -25.07 -15.74
N HIS A 151 22.75 -25.70 -16.47
CA HIS A 151 23.84 -26.51 -15.93
C HIS A 151 25.18 -25.86 -16.29
N TYR A 152 25.87 -25.35 -15.29
CA TYR A 152 27.16 -24.66 -15.45
C TYR A 152 28.33 -25.66 -15.41
N PRO A 153 29.48 -25.30 -15.99
CA PRO A 153 30.74 -26.01 -15.77
C PRO A 153 31.06 -26.19 -14.30
N ARG A 154 31.86 -27.22 -13.99
CA ARG A 154 32.28 -27.50 -12.61
C ARG A 154 33.19 -26.39 -12.11
N VAL A 155 32.93 -25.93 -10.90
CA VAL A 155 33.78 -24.94 -10.21
C VAL A 155 34.13 -25.46 -8.82
N PRO A 156 35.28 -25.04 -8.25
CA PRO A 156 35.67 -25.43 -6.89
C PRO A 156 34.65 -24.97 -5.84
N THR A 157 34.21 -23.71 -5.91
CA THR A 157 33.23 -23.11 -4.99
C THR A 157 32.34 -22.10 -5.72
N LEU A 158 31.15 -21.81 -5.16
CA LEU A 158 30.32 -20.70 -5.66
C LEU A 158 31.02 -19.35 -5.51
N HIS A 159 31.80 -19.15 -4.45
CA HIS A 159 32.61 -17.94 -4.28
C HIS A 159 33.63 -17.76 -5.43
N HIS A 160 34.27 -18.85 -5.88
CA HIS A 160 35.15 -18.79 -7.05
C HIS A 160 34.41 -18.36 -8.31
N LEU A 161 33.20 -18.89 -8.54
CA LEU A 161 32.33 -18.46 -9.63
C LEU A 161 31.99 -16.96 -9.53
N ARG A 162 31.64 -16.46 -8.35
CA ARG A 162 31.38 -15.02 -8.12
C ARG A 162 32.55 -14.16 -8.56
N ASN A 163 33.76 -14.53 -8.14
CA ASN A 163 34.97 -13.78 -8.47
C ASN A 163 35.23 -13.77 -9.99
N LEU A 164 35.01 -14.89 -10.68
CA LEU A 164 35.13 -14.96 -12.13
C LEU A 164 34.10 -14.08 -12.84
N LEU A 165 32.83 -14.11 -12.41
CA LEU A 165 31.78 -13.25 -12.95
C LEU A 165 32.16 -11.76 -12.79
N ASN A 166 32.51 -11.35 -11.57
CA ASN A 166 32.88 -9.97 -11.26
C ASN A 166 34.12 -9.51 -12.03
N SER A 167 35.19 -10.33 -12.05
CA SER A 167 36.40 -9.99 -12.81
C SER A 167 36.13 -9.86 -14.31
N SER A 168 35.22 -10.68 -14.88
CA SER A 168 34.84 -10.56 -16.28
C SER A 168 34.06 -9.27 -16.57
N LEU A 169 33.15 -8.87 -15.68
CA LEU A 169 32.41 -7.62 -15.76
C LEU A 169 33.33 -6.42 -15.61
N GLU A 170 34.21 -6.41 -14.60
CA GLU A 170 35.19 -5.33 -14.40
C GLU A 170 36.12 -5.17 -15.61
N ALA A 171 36.53 -6.28 -16.25
CA ALA A 171 37.36 -6.23 -17.45
C ALA A 171 36.63 -5.53 -18.61
N HIS A 172 35.33 -5.76 -18.76
CA HIS A 172 34.48 -5.09 -19.72
C HIS A 172 34.25 -3.61 -19.36
N GLU A 173 33.90 -3.32 -18.12
CA GLU A 173 33.52 -1.99 -17.62
C GLU A 173 34.62 -0.93 -17.73
N ARG A 174 35.90 -1.35 -17.76
CA ARG A 174 37.03 -0.44 -18.02
C ARG A 174 36.93 0.29 -19.36
N ASN A 175 36.33 -0.35 -20.36
CA ASN A 175 36.30 0.15 -21.75
C ASN A 175 34.90 0.43 -22.28
N CYS A 176 33.85 -0.09 -21.63
CA CYS A 176 32.47 0.06 -22.09
C CYS A 176 31.51 0.12 -20.89
N LYS A 177 30.60 1.11 -20.89
CA LYS A 177 29.60 1.32 -19.85
C LYS A 177 28.23 0.73 -20.17
N ASP A 178 28.08 0.09 -21.32
CA ASP A 178 26.82 -0.54 -21.71
C ASP A 178 26.62 -1.88 -21.02
N LEU A 179 25.38 -2.36 -21.02
CA LEU A 179 25.03 -3.65 -20.41
C LEU A 179 25.62 -4.81 -21.22
N SER A 180 26.39 -5.66 -20.54
CA SER A 180 26.84 -6.94 -21.06
C SER A 180 25.91 -8.07 -20.58
N GLN A 181 25.87 -9.18 -21.32
CA GLN A 181 25.00 -10.31 -21.05
C GLN A 181 25.82 -11.60 -20.97
N PHE A 182 25.45 -12.47 -20.04
CA PHE A 182 26.03 -13.80 -19.96
C PHE A 182 25.26 -14.78 -20.85
N ALA A 183 26.00 -15.66 -21.53
CA ALA A 183 25.47 -16.75 -22.32
C ALA A 183 26.18 -18.05 -21.97
N LEU A 184 25.40 -19.09 -21.70
CA LEU A 184 25.91 -20.44 -21.47
C LEU A 184 25.90 -21.21 -22.79
N ILE A 185 27.08 -21.61 -23.26
CA ILE A 185 27.24 -22.34 -24.51
C ILE A 185 27.71 -23.76 -24.18
N ASN A 186 26.81 -24.72 -24.39
CA ASN A 186 27.06 -26.13 -24.17
C ASN A 186 26.88 -26.87 -25.50
N ASP A 187 27.96 -27.03 -26.25
CA ASP A 187 28.06 -27.83 -27.48
C ASP A 187 29.15 -28.91 -27.35
N ARG A 188 29.32 -29.76 -28.36
CA ARG A 188 30.28 -30.88 -28.35
C ARG A 188 31.73 -30.47 -28.12
N TYR A 189 32.07 -29.23 -28.46
CA TYR A 189 33.44 -28.70 -28.39
C TYR A 189 33.66 -27.69 -27.28
N THR A 190 32.59 -27.06 -26.79
CA THR A 190 32.66 -25.95 -25.84
C THR A 190 31.57 -26.11 -24.79
N ASN A 191 31.95 -26.15 -23.52
CA ASN A 191 31.04 -26.09 -22.39
C ASN A 191 31.55 -24.97 -21.50
N GLY A 192 30.97 -23.79 -21.64
CA GLY A 192 31.51 -22.58 -21.02
C GLY A 192 30.47 -21.48 -20.86
N LEU A 193 30.75 -20.60 -19.91
CA LEU A 193 29.96 -19.39 -19.70
C LEU A 193 30.70 -18.21 -20.32
N PHE A 194 30.01 -17.42 -21.13
CA PHE A 194 30.60 -16.32 -21.89
C PHE A 194 29.94 -15.00 -21.52
N LEU A 195 30.75 -13.94 -21.41
CA LEU A 195 30.30 -12.56 -21.31
C LEU A 195 30.32 -11.93 -22.70
N ILE A 196 29.19 -11.37 -23.13
CA ILE A 196 28.98 -10.81 -24.46
C ILE A 196 28.44 -9.40 -24.34
N CYS A 197 29.05 -8.43 -25.02
CA CYS A 197 28.52 -7.08 -25.16
C CYS A 197 28.25 -6.77 -26.64
N GLN A 198 27.01 -6.40 -26.96
CA GLN A 198 26.63 -6.08 -28.35
C GLN A 198 27.13 -4.71 -28.81
N THR A 199 27.43 -3.79 -27.89
CA THR A 199 27.93 -2.46 -28.26
C THR A 199 29.41 -2.47 -28.63
N CYS A 200 30.26 -2.97 -27.72
CA CYS A 200 31.71 -2.95 -27.92
C CYS A 200 32.27 -4.26 -28.51
N GLN A 201 31.39 -5.23 -28.81
CA GLN A 201 31.75 -6.56 -29.32
C GLN A 201 32.71 -7.32 -28.38
N PHE A 202 32.70 -6.99 -27.09
CA PHE A 202 33.46 -7.72 -26.09
C PHE A 202 32.92 -9.13 -25.97
N PHE A 203 33.81 -10.11 -26.08
CA PHE A 203 33.51 -11.53 -26.00
C PHE A 203 34.60 -12.20 -25.17
N PHE A 204 34.21 -12.76 -24.02
CA PHE A 204 35.15 -13.37 -23.09
C PHE A 204 34.56 -14.63 -22.47
N GLN A 205 35.36 -15.68 -22.36
CA GLN A 205 34.96 -16.90 -21.65
C GLN A 205 35.25 -16.76 -20.16
N THR A 206 34.19 -16.76 -19.35
CA THR A 206 34.25 -16.64 -17.89
C THR A 206 34.44 -18.00 -17.20
N LEU A 207 33.87 -19.09 -17.75
CA LEU A 207 34.02 -20.47 -17.28
C LEU A 207 34.37 -21.42 -18.42
#